data_AF-A0A150PKR7-F1
#
_entry.id   AF-A0A150PKR7-F1
#
_cell.length_a   1.000
_cell.length_b   1.000
_cell.length_c   1.000
_cell.angle_alpha   90.00
_cell.angle_beta   90.00
_cell.angle_gamma   90.00
#
_symmetry.space_group_name_H-M   'P 1'
#
loop_
_entity.id
_entity.type
_entity.pdbx_description
1 polymer ?
#
loop_
_entity_poly.entity_id
_entity_poly.type
_entity_poly.pdbx_seq_one_letter_code
_entity_poly.pdbx_strand_id
1 'polypeptide(L)'
;MDIQTIFPPSVLLLDLGNTLESGGVALPDAARALEVVSDFRTTSGQRLPMALVSDFTMPAPGAGSDEIDRLFHDYVDALSHLGLASYFQPPAQRITLSTQAGVRKPHRAVFELALERLGVAPRLDACLFITESAEHVGACRALGMHALRFGPDGDFDVWSAGPLILARVLGIRDAEALRPALDLRLDRRFGRRLLRVDSIADSGDGGARISAMVGDAPDTPTPVAADITLARSGDVAALAVDGCPVDARADADLYRRVLDDNARVAPVGAELPPGATHSLEPGPGGDMVLRRRRYSIL
;
A
#
# COMPACT_ATOMS: atom_id res chain seq x y z
N MET A 1 6.20 -29.66 18.37
CA MET A 1 5.50 -28.83 17.39
C MET A 1 6.60 -28.11 16.64
N ASP A 2 6.95 -28.61 15.45
CA ASP A 2 8.09 -28.10 14.69
C ASP A 2 7.87 -26.63 14.37
N ILE A 3 8.78 -25.79 14.86
CA ILE A 3 8.96 -24.43 14.38
C ILE A 3 9.62 -24.60 13.01
N GLN A 4 8.83 -24.93 11.99
CA GLN A 4 9.26 -24.67 10.61
C GLN A 4 9.56 -23.18 10.57
N THR A 5 10.84 -22.82 10.49
CA THR A 5 11.27 -21.49 10.12
C THR A 5 10.66 -21.19 8.76
N ILE A 6 9.51 -20.52 8.78
CA ILE A 6 8.88 -20.00 7.57
C ILE A 6 9.82 -18.89 7.10
N PHE A 7 10.61 -19.19 6.08
CA PHE A 7 11.43 -18.20 5.41
C PHE A 7 10.51 -17.17 4.76
N PRO A 8 10.92 -15.89 4.69
CA PRO A 8 10.14 -14.91 3.94
C PRO A 8 10.00 -15.35 2.48
N PRO A 9 8.86 -15.05 1.84
CA PRO A 9 8.68 -15.37 0.43
C PRO A 9 9.74 -14.66 -0.42
N SER A 10 10.10 -15.28 -1.54
CA SER A 10 11.11 -14.78 -2.47
C SER A 10 10.60 -14.62 -3.90
N VAL A 11 9.29 -14.81 -4.13
CA VAL A 11 8.61 -14.59 -5.42
C VAL A 11 7.25 -13.95 -5.14
N LEU A 12 6.90 -12.92 -5.92
CA LEU A 12 5.60 -12.26 -5.89
C LEU A 12 4.76 -12.65 -7.10
N LEU A 13 3.58 -13.21 -6.84
CA LEU A 13 2.56 -13.51 -7.83
C LEU A 13 1.35 -12.58 -7.59
N LEU A 14 0.81 -12.02 -8.66
CA LEU A 14 -0.27 -11.04 -8.59
C LEU A 14 -1.45 -11.51 -9.44
N ASP A 15 -2.66 -11.33 -8.92
CA ASP A 15 -3.86 -11.31 -9.75
C ASP A 15 -3.99 -9.97 -10.48
N LEU A 16 -4.87 -9.90 -11.49
CA LEU A 16 -5.20 -8.66 -12.21
C LEU A 16 -6.57 -8.13 -11.82
N GLY A 17 -7.63 -8.88 -12.16
CA GLY A 17 -9.01 -8.41 -12.04
C GLY A 17 -9.39 -8.13 -10.60
N ASN A 18 -9.98 -6.98 -10.33
CA ASN A 18 -10.32 -6.45 -9.00
C ASN A 18 -9.15 -6.38 -7.99
N THR A 19 -7.92 -6.68 -8.43
CA THR A 19 -6.70 -6.65 -7.61
C THR A 19 -5.79 -5.52 -8.03
N LEU A 20 -5.50 -5.36 -9.32
CA LEU A 20 -4.72 -4.24 -9.88
C LEU A 20 -5.58 -3.32 -10.77
N GLU A 21 -6.72 -3.80 -11.25
CA GLU A 21 -7.67 -3.06 -12.06
C GLU A 21 -9.11 -3.35 -11.64
N SER A 22 -10.03 -2.45 -11.97
CA SER A 22 -11.46 -2.71 -11.89
C SER A 22 -12.17 -2.12 -13.10
N GLY A 23 -12.87 -2.95 -13.87
CA GLY A 23 -13.65 -2.51 -15.02
C GLY A 23 -12.81 -1.94 -16.16
N GLY A 24 -11.58 -2.45 -16.35
CA GLY A 24 -10.68 -1.97 -17.40
C GLY A 24 -9.95 -0.67 -17.05
N VAL A 25 -9.94 -0.28 -15.77
CA VAL A 25 -9.20 0.88 -15.26
C VAL A 25 -8.27 0.43 -14.15
N ALA A 26 -6.99 0.83 -14.23
CA ALA A 26 -6.04 0.53 -13.17
C ALA A 26 -6.49 1.17 -11.84
N LEU A 27 -6.40 0.41 -10.76
CA LEU A 27 -6.77 0.92 -9.43
C LEU A 27 -5.82 2.06 -9.03
N PRO A 28 -6.29 3.03 -8.21
CA PRO A 28 -5.47 4.14 -7.76
C PRO A 28 -4.15 3.65 -7.15
N ASP A 29 -3.05 4.28 -7.58
CA ASP A 29 -1.68 3.98 -7.16
C ASP A 29 -1.13 2.58 -7.49
N ALA A 30 -1.87 1.70 -8.17
CA ALA A 30 -1.38 0.37 -8.54
C ALA A 30 -0.06 0.44 -9.33
N ALA A 31 0.02 1.30 -10.34
CA ALA A 31 1.25 1.48 -11.14
C ALA A 31 2.43 2.00 -10.29
N ARG A 32 2.21 3.02 -9.45
CA ARG A 32 3.24 3.57 -8.54
C ARG A 32 3.70 2.53 -7.51
N ALA A 33 2.78 1.71 -7.01
CA ALA A 33 3.10 0.63 -6.09
C ALA A 33 3.95 -0.46 -6.77
N LEU A 34 3.60 -0.86 -8.00
CA LEU A 34 4.39 -1.81 -8.79
C LEU A 34 5.78 -1.28 -9.11
N GLU A 35 5.92 0.02 -9.39
CA GLU A 35 7.22 0.67 -9.57
C GLU A 35 8.09 0.48 -8.32
N VAL A 36 7.60 0.83 -7.13
CA VAL A 36 8.33 0.64 -5.86
C VAL A 36 8.67 -0.84 -5.63
N VAL A 37 7.70 -1.74 -5.81
CA VAL A 37 7.88 -3.18 -5.55
C VAL A 37 8.87 -3.82 -6.54
N SER A 38 8.97 -3.31 -7.77
CA SER A 38 9.88 -3.84 -8.79
C SER A 38 11.36 -3.66 -8.45
N ASP A 39 11.67 -2.76 -7.52
CA ASP A 39 13.01 -2.52 -6.99
C ASP A 39 13.29 -3.23 -5.67
N PHE A 40 12.30 -3.90 -5.08
CA PHE A 40 12.51 -4.73 -3.91
C PHE A 40 13.48 -5.86 -4.19
N ARG A 41 14.24 -6.20 -3.14
CA ARG A 41 15.20 -7.29 -3.15
C ARG A 41 14.84 -8.32 -2.10
N THR A 42 15.05 -9.59 -2.44
CA THR A 42 14.93 -10.70 -1.51
C THR A 42 16.04 -10.62 -0.45
N THR A 43 15.94 -11.45 0.59
CA THR A 43 16.99 -11.58 1.62
C THR A 43 18.35 -12.03 1.05
N SER A 44 18.38 -12.64 -0.14
CA SER A 44 19.61 -12.98 -0.86
C SER A 44 20.15 -11.85 -1.75
N GLY A 45 19.51 -10.67 -1.73
CA GLY A 45 19.92 -9.48 -2.49
C GLY A 45 19.48 -9.49 -3.97
N GLN A 46 18.81 -10.55 -4.43
CA GLN A 46 18.27 -10.62 -5.79
C GLN A 46 17.05 -9.73 -5.93
N ARG A 47 16.82 -9.16 -7.12
CA ARG A 47 15.54 -8.46 -7.40
C ARG A 47 14.39 -9.45 -7.20
N LEU A 48 13.30 -8.99 -6.58
CA LEU A 48 12.11 -9.80 -6.36
C LEU A 48 11.50 -10.24 -7.71
N PRO A 49 11.49 -11.54 -8.05
CA PRO A 49 10.77 -12.02 -9.22
C PRO A 49 9.28 -11.75 -9.05
N MET A 50 8.66 -11.21 -10.09
CA MET A 50 7.27 -10.80 -10.08
C MET A 50 6.56 -11.24 -11.36
N ALA A 51 5.38 -11.84 -11.22
CA ALA A 51 4.55 -12.30 -12.33
C ALA A 51 3.04 -12.12 -12.06
N LEU A 52 2.25 -12.11 -13.14
CA LEU A 52 0.80 -12.18 -13.13
C LEU A 52 0.31 -13.62 -13.29
N VAL A 53 -0.73 -13.97 -12.54
CA VAL A 53 -1.46 -15.24 -12.66
C VAL A 53 -2.96 -14.94 -12.74
N SER A 54 -3.56 -15.21 -13.90
CA SER A 54 -4.93 -14.74 -14.22
C SER A 54 -5.84 -15.85 -14.76
N ASP A 55 -7.11 -15.82 -14.38
CA ASP A 55 -8.18 -16.67 -14.95
C ASP A 55 -8.80 -16.05 -16.22
N PHE A 56 -8.06 -15.15 -16.89
CA PHE A 56 -8.54 -14.46 -18.08
C PHE A 56 -9.07 -15.46 -19.11
N THR A 57 -10.40 -15.45 -19.27
CA THR A 57 -11.24 -16.21 -20.22
C THR A 57 -10.77 -17.64 -20.50
N MET A 58 -11.46 -18.66 -19.98
CA MET A 58 -11.20 -20.04 -20.40
C MET A 58 -11.75 -20.30 -21.82
N PRO A 59 -10.95 -20.82 -22.76
CA PRO A 59 -11.43 -21.13 -24.09
C PRO A 59 -12.41 -22.31 -24.04
N ALA A 60 -13.14 -22.51 -25.15
CA ALA A 60 -14.04 -23.65 -25.27
C ALA A 60 -13.27 -24.99 -25.19
N PRO A 61 -13.88 -26.07 -24.70
CA PRO A 61 -13.26 -27.40 -24.73
C PRO A 61 -12.80 -27.77 -26.15
N GLY A 62 -11.54 -28.16 -26.29
CA GLY A 62 -10.95 -28.52 -27.59
C GLY A 62 -10.37 -27.34 -28.39
N ALA A 63 -10.32 -26.13 -27.82
CA ALA A 63 -9.57 -25.02 -28.39
C ALA A 63 -8.10 -25.39 -28.64
N GLY A 64 -7.59 -25.01 -29.81
CA GLY A 64 -6.20 -25.24 -30.20
C GLY A 64 -5.23 -24.19 -29.65
N SER A 65 -3.94 -24.39 -29.89
CA SER A 65 -2.86 -23.45 -29.51
C SER A 65 -3.12 -22.02 -29.99
N ASP A 66 -3.63 -21.85 -31.22
CA ASP A 66 -3.82 -20.54 -31.84
C ASP A 66 -4.86 -19.67 -31.11
N GLU A 67 -5.84 -20.29 -30.44
CA GLU A 67 -6.81 -19.56 -29.62
C GLU A 67 -6.20 -19.14 -28.28
N ILE A 68 -5.39 -20.02 -27.67
CA ILE A 68 -4.67 -19.71 -26.43
C ILE A 68 -3.68 -18.55 -26.66
N ASP A 69 -2.95 -18.57 -27.78
CA ASP A 69 -2.01 -17.51 -28.15
C ASP A 69 -2.73 -16.18 -28.39
N ARG A 70 -3.91 -16.22 -29.03
CA ARG A 70 -4.75 -15.02 -29.22
C ARG A 70 -5.21 -14.46 -27.87
N LEU A 71 -5.75 -15.29 -26.99
CA LEU A 71 -6.18 -14.87 -25.64
C LEU A 71 -5.02 -14.27 -24.83
N PHE A 72 -3.82 -14.82 -25.00
CA PHE A 72 -2.62 -14.29 -24.36
C PHE A 72 -2.27 -12.89 -24.91
N HIS A 73 -2.31 -12.68 -26.23
CA HIS A 73 -2.09 -11.36 -26.82
C HIS A 73 -3.16 -10.36 -26.40
N ASP A 74 -4.44 -10.73 -26.43
CA ASP A 74 -5.54 -9.89 -25.98
C ASP A 74 -5.35 -9.43 -24.52
N TYR A 75 -4.85 -10.33 -23.66
CA TYR A 75 -4.53 -10.01 -22.27
C TYR A 75 -3.35 -9.02 -22.14
N VAL A 76 -2.29 -9.20 -22.93
CA VAL A 76 -1.13 -8.30 -22.95
C VAL A 76 -1.53 -6.91 -23.46
N ASP A 77 -2.40 -6.84 -24.46
CA ASP A 77 -2.94 -5.59 -24.97
C ASP A 77 -3.79 -4.89 -23.91
N ALA A 78 -4.66 -5.61 -23.19
CA ALA A 78 -5.42 -5.07 -22.08
C ALA A 78 -4.51 -4.49 -20.98
N LEU A 79 -3.44 -5.19 -20.59
CA LEU A 79 -2.45 -4.66 -19.65
C LEU A 79 -1.73 -3.42 -20.16
N SER A 80 -1.51 -3.33 -21.48
CA SER A 80 -0.87 -2.17 -22.11
C SER A 80 -1.79 -0.96 -22.05
N HIS A 81 -3.10 -1.14 -22.28
CA HIS A 81 -4.11 -0.09 -22.10
C HIS A 81 -4.21 0.40 -20.65
N LEU A 82 -4.00 -0.49 -19.68
CA LEU A 82 -3.95 -0.14 -18.25
C LEU A 82 -2.64 0.58 -17.85
N GLY A 83 -1.63 0.63 -18.72
CA GLY A 83 -0.31 1.18 -18.41
C GLY A 83 0.51 0.30 -17.45
N LEU A 84 0.19 -1.00 -17.37
CA LEU A 84 0.84 -1.94 -16.44
C LEU A 84 1.79 -2.93 -17.13
N ALA A 85 1.73 -3.04 -18.47
CA ALA A 85 2.51 -4.05 -19.22
C ALA A 85 4.03 -3.93 -19.03
N SER A 86 4.57 -2.74 -18.76
CA SER A 86 6.01 -2.51 -18.57
C SER A 86 6.57 -3.23 -17.34
N TYR A 87 5.76 -3.49 -16.32
CA TYR A 87 6.18 -4.18 -15.09
C TYR A 87 6.28 -5.71 -15.27
N PHE A 88 5.74 -6.25 -16.37
CA PHE A 88 5.64 -7.69 -16.64
C PHE A 88 6.37 -8.08 -17.93
N GLN A 89 7.55 -7.51 -18.18
CA GLN A 89 8.41 -7.84 -19.31
C GLN A 89 9.50 -8.88 -18.98
N PRO A 90 9.77 -9.85 -19.88
CA PRO A 90 9.00 -10.16 -21.09
C PRO A 90 7.68 -10.88 -20.75
N PRO A 91 6.57 -10.62 -21.47
CA PRO A 91 5.24 -11.16 -21.14
C PRO A 91 5.22 -12.67 -21.04
N ALA A 92 5.89 -13.36 -21.97
CA ALA A 92 5.95 -14.82 -22.01
C ALA A 92 6.64 -15.47 -20.79
N GLN A 93 7.34 -14.69 -19.97
CA GLN A 93 7.96 -15.19 -18.72
C GLN A 93 7.19 -14.72 -17.48
N ARG A 94 6.58 -13.54 -17.53
CA ARG A 94 5.97 -12.89 -16.36
C ARG A 94 4.45 -12.92 -16.34
N ILE A 95 3.81 -13.48 -17.36
CA ILE A 95 2.36 -13.62 -17.41
C ILE A 95 2.02 -15.09 -17.64
N THR A 96 1.17 -15.61 -16.77
CA THR A 96 0.62 -16.96 -16.84
C THR A 96 -0.89 -16.88 -16.77
N LEU A 97 -1.56 -17.41 -17.80
CA LEU A 97 -3.00 -17.54 -17.81
C LEU A 97 -3.40 -18.97 -17.44
N SER A 98 -4.52 -19.12 -16.72
CA SER A 98 -5.13 -20.41 -16.42
C SER A 98 -5.41 -21.24 -17.69
N THR A 99 -5.65 -20.58 -18.82
CA THR A 99 -5.78 -21.21 -20.14
C THR A 99 -4.52 -21.96 -20.56
N GLN A 100 -3.35 -21.38 -20.31
CA GLN A 100 -2.05 -21.99 -20.60
C GLN A 100 -1.74 -23.15 -19.66
N ALA A 101 -2.25 -23.11 -18.43
CA ALA A 101 -2.13 -24.20 -17.46
C ALA A 101 -3.18 -25.32 -17.66
N GLY A 102 -4.23 -25.07 -18.46
CA GLY A 102 -5.35 -25.99 -18.64
C GLY A 102 -6.25 -26.17 -17.40
N VAL A 103 -6.03 -25.37 -16.34
CA VAL A 103 -6.76 -25.42 -15.07
C VAL A 103 -7.01 -24.01 -14.56
N ARG A 104 -8.10 -23.79 -13.82
CA ARG A 104 -8.39 -22.49 -13.19
C ARG A 104 -7.61 -22.31 -11.90
N LYS A 105 -7.36 -21.06 -11.50
CA LYS A 105 -6.97 -20.76 -10.12
C LYS A 105 -8.08 -21.24 -9.17
N PRO A 106 -7.74 -21.64 -7.94
CA PRO A 106 -6.40 -21.68 -7.34
C PRO A 106 -5.70 -23.04 -7.51
N HIS A 107 -5.91 -23.75 -8.63
CA HIS A 107 -5.28 -25.07 -8.83
C HIS A 107 -3.75 -24.96 -8.88
N ARG A 108 -3.06 -25.80 -8.09
CA ARG A 108 -1.60 -25.82 -7.91
C ARG A 108 -0.78 -25.63 -9.20
N ALA A 109 -1.16 -26.34 -10.26
CA ALA A 109 -0.43 -26.34 -11.53
C ALA A 109 -0.28 -24.96 -12.19
N VAL A 110 -1.21 -24.02 -11.97
CA VAL A 110 -1.08 -22.66 -12.56
C VAL A 110 0.07 -21.88 -11.92
N PHE A 111 0.29 -22.06 -10.61
CA PHE A 111 1.38 -21.41 -9.89
C PHE A 111 2.72 -22.06 -10.22
N GLU A 112 2.76 -23.39 -10.34
CA GLU A 112 3.97 -24.11 -10.76
C GLU A 112 4.41 -23.70 -12.17
N LEU A 113 3.46 -23.57 -13.11
CA LEU A 113 3.74 -23.05 -14.45
C LEU A 113 4.28 -21.61 -14.42
N ALA A 114 3.73 -20.75 -13.55
CA ALA A 114 4.22 -19.39 -13.40
C ALA A 114 5.68 -19.35 -12.89
N LEU A 115 6.02 -20.22 -11.94
CA LEU A 115 7.39 -20.34 -11.43
C LEU A 115 8.36 -20.88 -12.47
N GLU A 116 7.93 -21.89 -13.23
CA GLU A 116 8.70 -22.43 -14.35
C GLU A 116 9.00 -21.34 -15.40
N ARG A 117 7.98 -20.55 -15.81
CA ARG A 117 8.13 -19.45 -16.77
C ARG A 117 9.04 -18.33 -16.27
N LEU A 118 9.04 -18.07 -14.97
CA LEU A 118 9.97 -17.14 -14.31
C LEU A 118 11.40 -17.69 -14.21
N GLY A 119 11.62 -18.97 -14.51
CA GLY A 119 12.93 -19.62 -14.37
C GLY A 119 13.37 -19.79 -12.91
N VAL A 120 12.43 -19.81 -11.97
CA VAL A 120 12.70 -20.04 -10.54
C VAL A 120 12.32 -21.46 -10.14
N ALA A 121 12.90 -21.95 -9.04
CA ALA A 121 12.55 -23.28 -8.52
C ALA A 121 11.05 -23.32 -8.15
N PRO A 122 10.32 -24.43 -8.43
CA PRO A 122 8.88 -24.57 -8.18
C PRO A 122 8.56 -24.79 -6.69
N ARG A 123 8.92 -23.79 -5.87
CA ARG A 123 8.77 -23.77 -4.42
C ARG A 123 7.60 -22.89 -4.04
N LEU A 124 6.42 -23.51 -3.90
CA LEU A 124 5.19 -22.79 -3.52
C LEU A 124 5.30 -22.13 -2.15
N ASP A 125 6.07 -22.72 -1.22
CA ASP A 125 6.38 -22.15 0.10
C ASP A 125 7.16 -20.83 0.03
N ALA A 126 7.84 -20.56 -1.08
CA ALA A 126 8.55 -19.31 -1.32
C ALA A 126 7.71 -18.26 -2.06
N CYS A 127 6.44 -18.56 -2.37
CA CYS A 127 5.57 -17.68 -3.14
C CYS A 127 4.66 -16.85 -2.24
N LEU A 128 4.51 -15.57 -2.59
CA LEU A 128 3.47 -14.69 -2.09
C LEU A 128 2.48 -14.39 -3.21
N PHE A 129 1.22 -14.75 -3.03
CA PHE A 129 0.13 -14.42 -3.97
C PHE A 129 -0.76 -13.30 -3.43
N ILE A 130 -1.04 -12.28 -4.25
CA ILE A 130 -2.02 -11.23 -3.93
C ILE A 130 -3.23 -11.36 -4.86
N THR A 131 -4.43 -11.42 -4.28
CA THR A 131 -5.71 -11.52 -4.98
C THR A 131 -6.81 -10.91 -4.12
N GLU A 132 -7.92 -10.50 -4.71
CA GLU A 132 -9.11 -10.04 -4.00
C GLU A 132 -9.93 -11.20 -3.40
N SER A 133 -9.78 -12.39 -3.97
CA SER A 133 -10.59 -13.57 -3.65
C SER A 133 -10.16 -14.24 -2.34
N ALA A 134 -11.02 -14.18 -1.33
CA ALA A 134 -10.81 -14.88 -0.06
C ALA A 134 -10.67 -16.40 -0.23
N GLU A 135 -11.41 -16.99 -1.18
CA GLU A 135 -11.32 -18.40 -1.53
C GLU A 135 -9.92 -18.76 -2.06
N HIS A 136 -9.40 -17.96 -3.00
CA HIS A 136 -8.06 -18.16 -3.53
C HIS A 136 -6.99 -18.03 -2.45
N VAL A 137 -7.12 -17.06 -1.54
CA VAL A 137 -6.21 -16.91 -0.40
C VAL A 137 -6.21 -18.14 0.50
N GLY A 138 -7.39 -18.66 0.85
CA GLY A 138 -7.53 -19.89 1.65
C GLY A 138 -6.88 -21.09 0.97
N ALA A 139 -7.14 -21.28 -0.33
CA ALA A 139 -6.59 -22.38 -1.11
C ALA A 139 -5.06 -22.27 -1.27
N CYS A 140 -4.52 -21.08 -1.56
CA CYS A 140 -3.06 -20.88 -1.67
C CYS A 140 -2.34 -21.17 -0.35
N ARG A 141 -2.93 -20.75 0.79
CA ARG A 141 -2.40 -21.10 2.12
C ARG A 141 -2.44 -22.61 2.38
N ALA A 142 -3.48 -23.31 1.92
CA ALA A 142 -3.56 -24.78 2.00
C ALA A 142 -2.51 -25.49 1.12
N LEU A 143 -2.03 -24.84 0.05
CA LEU A 143 -0.90 -25.29 -0.77
C LEU A 143 0.48 -24.97 -0.16
N GLY A 144 0.51 -24.29 1.00
CA GLY A 144 1.74 -23.87 1.67
C GLY A 144 2.29 -22.52 1.21
N MET A 145 1.57 -21.78 0.36
CA MET A 145 1.98 -20.45 -0.11
C MET A 145 1.68 -19.37 0.94
N HIS A 146 2.41 -18.26 0.86
CA HIS A 146 1.97 -17.00 1.44
C HIS A 146 0.88 -16.39 0.55
N ALA A 147 -0.14 -15.79 1.17
CA ALA A 147 -1.18 -15.09 0.42
C ALA A 147 -1.69 -13.89 1.20
N LEU A 148 -1.87 -12.77 0.49
CA LEU A 148 -2.52 -11.56 0.97
C LEU A 148 -3.79 -11.29 0.17
N ARG A 149 -4.83 -10.85 0.87
CA ARG A 149 -6.09 -10.44 0.27
C ARG A 149 -6.09 -8.94 0.01
N PHE A 150 -6.40 -8.54 -1.21
CA PHE A 150 -6.69 -7.14 -1.54
C PHE A 150 -8.20 -6.85 -1.41
N GLY A 151 -8.55 -5.64 -0.96
CA GLY A 151 -9.93 -5.14 -0.90
C GLY A 151 -10.40 -4.80 0.53
N PRO A 152 -11.64 -4.31 0.69
CA PRO A 152 -12.11 -3.69 1.95
C PRO A 152 -11.99 -4.58 3.20
N ASP A 153 -12.20 -5.89 3.05
CA ASP A 153 -12.07 -6.89 4.11
C ASP A 153 -10.78 -7.71 3.98
N GLY A 154 -9.79 -7.15 3.29
CA GLY A 154 -8.51 -7.76 2.99
C GLY A 154 -7.42 -7.39 3.98
N ASP A 155 -6.19 -7.82 3.68
CA ASP A 155 -4.99 -7.39 4.39
C ASP A 155 -4.66 -5.91 4.07
N PHE A 156 -5.10 -5.41 2.91
CA PHE A 156 -5.11 -4.00 2.53
C PHE A 156 -6.10 -3.72 1.40
N ASP A 157 -6.56 -2.47 1.29
CA ASP A 157 -7.60 -2.04 0.35
C ASP A 157 -7.17 -0.89 -0.58
N VAL A 158 -5.96 -0.35 -0.38
CA VAL A 158 -5.38 0.71 -1.21
C VAL A 158 -3.93 0.41 -1.56
N TRP A 159 -3.57 0.59 -2.84
CA TRP A 159 -2.22 0.24 -3.31
C TRP A 159 -1.10 1.13 -2.77
N SER A 160 -1.41 2.35 -2.31
CA SER A 160 -0.40 3.17 -1.62
C SER A 160 0.12 2.53 -0.33
N ALA A 161 -0.62 1.61 0.31
CA ALA A 161 -0.17 0.84 1.47
C ALA A 161 0.58 -0.46 1.09
N GLY A 162 0.31 -1.00 -0.10
CA GLY A 162 0.80 -2.30 -0.57
C GLY A 162 2.32 -2.50 -0.42
N PRO A 163 3.17 -1.57 -0.90
CA PRO A 163 4.62 -1.73 -0.81
C PRO A 163 5.15 -1.90 0.62
N LEU A 164 4.61 -1.20 1.61
CA LEU A 164 5.06 -1.35 3.01
C LEU A 164 4.63 -2.69 3.62
N ILE A 165 3.41 -3.13 3.31
CA ILE A 165 2.89 -4.43 3.75
C ILE A 165 3.69 -5.56 3.12
N LEU A 166 4.00 -5.44 1.82
CA LEU A 166 4.88 -6.36 1.11
C LEU A 166 6.28 -6.39 1.70
N ALA A 167 6.88 -5.23 1.95
CA ALA A 167 8.19 -5.15 2.57
C ALA A 167 8.22 -5.87 3.92
N ARG A 168 7.17 -5.72 4.74
CA ARG A 168 7.02 -6.43 6.02
C ARG A 168 6.97 -7.95 5.83
N VAL A 169 6.16 -8.45 4.91
CA VAL A 169 6.01 -9.89 4.63
C VAL A 169 7.31 -10.49 4.05
N LEU A 170 8.01 -9.74 3.20
CA LEU A 170 9.30 -10.11 2.62
C LEU A 170 10.47 -9.99 3.61
N GLY A 171 10.24 -9.43 4.80
CA GLY A 171 11.28 -9.22 5.82
C GLY A 171 12.26 -8.09 5.47
N ILE A 172 11.89 -7.17 4.60
CA ILE A 172 12.69 -5.99 4.24
C ILE A 172 12.61 -4.97 5.39
N ARG A 173 13.77 -4.62 5.93
CA ARG A 173 13.90 -3.67 7.07
C ARG A 173 14.87 -2.52 6.79
N ASP A 174 15.53 -2.55 5.64
CA ASP A 174 16.49 -1.53 5.25
C ASP A 174 15.78 -0.19 4.99
N ALA A 175 16.30 0.89 5.58
CA ALA A 175 15.64 2.20 5.52
C ALA A 175 15.63 2.78 4.10
N GLU A 176 16.69 2.58 3.33
CA GLU A 176 16.76 3.05 1.94
C GLU A 176 15.80 2.26 1.05
N ALA A 177 15.71 0.94 1.23
CA ALA A 177 14.75 0.10 0.52
C ALA A 177 13.28 0.45 0.86
N LEU A 178 13.01 0.87 2.10
CA LEU A 178 11.66 1.26 2.54
C LEU A 178 11.28 2.70 2.12
N ARG A 179 12.25 3.54 1.77
CA ARG A 179 12.03 4.97 1.52
C ARG A 179 10.97 5.25 0.43
N PRO A 180 10.98 4.61 -0.76
CA PRO A 180 9.96 4.89 -1.77
C PRO A 180 8.56 4.42 -1.34
N ALA A 181 8.47 3.33 -0.58
CA ALA A 181 7.22 2.81 -0.04
C ALA A 181 6.62 3.77 1.01
N LEU A 182 7.47 4.29 1.90
CA LEU A 182 7.07 5.30 2.88
C LEU A 182 6.65 6.60 2.19
N ASP A 183 7.42 7.11 1.24
CA ASP A 183 7.10 8.34 0.51
C ASP A 183 5.73 8.24 -0.18
N LEU A 184 5.47 7.16 -0.91
CA LEU A 184 4.17 6.91 -1.54
C LEU A 184 3.04 6.91 -0.53
N ARG A 185 3.20 6.22 0.60
CA ARG A 185 2.15 6.12 1.62
C ARG A 185 1.91 7.45 2.32
N LEU A 186 2.96 8.19 2.64
CA LEU A 186 2.86 9.50 3.30
C LEU A 186 2.24 10.56 2.40
N ASP A 187 2.60 10.56 1.11
CA ASP A 187 2.02 11.45 0.09
C ASP A 187 0.52 11.24 0.01
N ARG A 188 0.10 9.98 -0.12
CA ARG A 188 -1.32 9.64 -0.31
C ARG A 188 -2.19 9.75 0.92
N ARG A 189 -1.64 9.42 2.10
CA ARG A 189 -2.44 9.44 3.34
C ARG A 189 -2.40 10.78 4.05
N PHE A 190 -1.27 11.49 4.02
CA PHE A 190 -1.06 12.69 4.82
C PHE A 190 -0.68 13.93 4.00
N GLY A 191 -0.52 13.81 2.68
CA GLY A 191 -0.05 14.91 1.83
C GLY A 191 1.39 15.32 2.14
N ARG A 192 2.23 14.37 2.59
CA ARG A 192 3.61 14.63 3.03
C ARG A 192 4.61 13.88 2.17
N ARG A 193 5.70 14.56 1.82
CA ARG A 193 6.84 13.94 1.15
C ARG A 193 7.90 13.53 2.17
N LEU A 194 8.46 12.34 1.99
CA LEU A 194 9.58 11.85 2.77
C LEU A 194 10.88 12.43 2.21
N LEU A 195 11.58 13.23 3.02
CA LEU A 195 12.86 13.81 2.65
C LEU A 195 14.01 12.87 3.00
N ARG A 196 13.98 12.31 4.22
CA ARG A 196 15.03 11.41 4.74
C ARG A 196 14.47 10.52 5.85
N VAL A 197 15.01 9.30 5.98
CA VAL A 197 14.83 8.45 7.15
C VAL A 197 16.08 8.55 8.03
N ASP A 198 15.90 8.84 9.32
CA ASP A 198 17.01 8.98 10.27
C ASP A 198 17.26 7.67 11.01
N SER A 199 16.20 6.99 11.46
CA SER A 199 16.31 5.71 12.14
C SER A 199 15.02 4.91 12.05
N ILE A 200 15.16 3.58 12.18
CA ILE A 200 14.06 2.63 12.28
C ILE A 200 14.28 1.78 13.53
N ALA A 201 13.27 1.69 14.38
CA ALA A 201 13.28 0.86 15.58
C ALA A 201 12.05 -0.04 15.60
N ASP A 202 12.23 -1.33 15.88
CA ASP A 202 11.10 -2.24 16.10
C ASP A 202 10.29 -1.81 17.32
N SER A 203 8.97 -1.94 17.24
CA SER A 203 8.10 -1.82 18.40
C SER A 203 7.80 -3.21 18.98
N GLY A 204 7.62 -3.29 20.30
CA GLY A 204 7.40 -4.56 21.00
C GLY A 204 6.10 -5.29 20.61
N ASP A 205 5.19 -4.63 19.89
CA ASP A 205 3.94 -5.18 19.35
C ASP A 205 4.07 -5.73 17.91
N GLY A 206 5.28 -5.72 17.35
CA GLY A 206 5.57 -6.22 16.00
C GLY A 206 5.38 -5.20 14.88
N GLY A 207 5.15 -3.93 15.21
CA GLY A 207 5.27 -2.79 14.30
C GLY A 207 6.69 -2.21 14.25
N ALA A 208 6.81 -0.95 13.85
CA ALA A 208 8.06 -0.19 13.89
C ALA A 208 7.81 1.31 14.11
N ARG A 209 8.77 2.00 14.71
CA ARG A 209 8.82 3.47 14.77
C ARG A 209 9.96 3.95 13.89
N ILE A 210 9.68 4.98 13.10
CA ILE A 210 10.62 5.56 12.16
C ILE A 210 10.72 7.05 12.48
N SER A 211 11.92 7.52 12.77
CA SER A 211 12.21 8.94 12.84
C SER A 211 12.71 9.41 11.47
N ALA A 212 12.14 10.49 10.96
CA ALA A 212 12.34 10.95 9.60
C ALA A 212 12.21 12.47 9.47
N MET A 213 12.61 13.00 8.32
CA MET A 213 12.32 14.36 7.90
C MET A 213 11.27 14.32 6.79
N VAL A 214 10.21 15.11 6.92
CA VAL A 214 9.14 15.23 5.92
C VAL A 214 8.91 16.69 5.51
N GLY A 215 8.14 16.92 4.46
CA GLY A 215 7.67 18.26 4.09
C GLY A 215 6.35 18.24 3.32
N ASP A 216 5.78 19.42 3.05
CA ASP A 216 4.59 19.57 2.22
C ASP A 216 4.85 19.24 0.73
N ALA A 217 3.80 18.97 -0.03
CA ALA A 217 3.81 18.91 -1.49
C ALA A 217 3.11 20.16 -2.09
N PRO A 218 3.65 20.93 -3.08
CA PRO A 218 4.99 20.94 -3.72
C PRO A 218 5.79 22.28 -3.69
N ASP A 219 6.97 22.24 -4.35
CA ASP A 219 8.02 23.24 -4.73
C ASP A 219 9.21 23.53 -3.79
N THR A 220 9.02 23.77 -2.50
CA THR A 220 10.14 23.85 -1.52
C THR A 220 9.69 23.33 -0.16
N PRO A 221 9.78 22.02 0.09
CA PRO A 221 9.34 21.46 1.36
C PRO A 221 10.19 22.04 2.48
N THR A 222 9.56 22.74 3.42
CA THR A 222 10.22 23.07 4.70
C THR A 222 10.43 21.75 5.44
N PRO A 223 11.68 21.34 5.71
CA PRO A 223 11.92 20.08 6.38
C PRO A 223 11.42 20.16 7.83
N VAL A 224 10.59 19.20 8.21
CA VAL A 224 10.07 19.08 9.57
C VAL A 224 10.34 17.69 10.10
N ALA A 225 10.71 17.60 11.38
CA ALA A 225 10.94 16.32 12.04
C ALA A 225 9.62 15.57 12.19
N ALA A 226 9.66 14.27 11.92
CA ALA A 226 8.50 13.41 12.00
C ALA A 226 8.80 12.07 12.66
N ASP A 227 7.82 11.59 13.42
CA ASP A 227 7.73 10.22 13.90
C ASP A 227 6.62 9.50 13.14
N ILE A 228 6.99 8.45 12.43
CA ILE A 228 6.08 7.57 11.70
C ILE A 228 5.96 6.29 12.50
N THR A 229 4.74 5.88 12.82
CA THR A 229 4.47 4.59 13.45
C THR A 229 3.90 3.65 12.42
N LEU A 230 4.53 2.49 12.21
CA LEU A 230 4.01 1.40 11.41
C LEU A 230 3.22 0.43 12.29
N ALA A 231 2.02 0.05 11.84
CA ALA A 231 1.22 -1.00 12.43
C ALA A 231 1.90 -2.37 12.26
N ARG A 232 1.40 -3.38 13.00
CA ARG A 232 1.83 -4.78 12.84
C ARG A 232 1.67 -5.30 11.41
N SER A 233 0.68 -4.81 10.66
CA SER A 233 0.47 -5.13 9.24
C SER A 233 1.58 -4.60 8.33
N GLY A 234 2.35 -3.61 8.78
CA GLY A 234 3.36 -2.89 8.00
C GLY A 234 2.89 -1.53 7.48
N ASP A 235 1.59 -1.25 7.46
CA ASP A 235 1.08 0.07 7.03
C ASP A 235 1.38 1.17 8.06
N VAL A 236 1.38 2.43 7.63
CA VAL A 236 1.53 3.59 8.52
C VAL A 236 0.29 3.71 9.41
N ALA A 237 0.44 3.48 10.71
CA ALA A 237 -0.63 3.66 11.69
C ALA A 237 -0.84 5.15 12.03
N ALA A 238 0.25 5.90 12.18
CA ALA A 238 0.22 7.29 12.60
C ALA A 238 1.45 8.06 12.09
N LEU A 239 1.26 9.37 11.95
CA LEU A 239 2.30 10.35 11.65
C LEU A 239 2.20 11.49 12.66
N ALA A 240 3.30 11.79 13.35
CA ALA A 240 3.44 12.99 14.17
C ALA A 240 4.54 13.87 13.59
N VAL A 241 4.27 15.18 13.48
CA VAL A 241 5.20 16.19 12.96
C VAL A 241 5.45 17.21 14.06
N ASP A 242 6.72 17.45 14.41
CA ASP A 242 7.13 18.24 15.59
C ASP A 242 6.44 17.79 16.89
N GLY A 243 6.20 16.48 17.04
CA GLY A 243 5.52 15.90 18.19
C GLY A 243 3.99 16.04 18.19
N CYS A 244 3.39 16.65 17.16
CA CYS A 244 1.94 16.80 17.01
C CYS A 244 1.39 15.79 15.98
N PRO A 245 0.37 14.96 16.32
CA PRO A 245 -0.28 14.08 15.36
C PRO A 245 -0.88 14.86 14.17
N VAL A 246 -0.66 14.39 12.95
CA VAL A 246 -1.13 15.07 11.73
C VAL A 246 -2.66 15.02 11.61
N ASP A 247 -3.28 13.90 11.95
CA ASP A 247 -4.74 13.76 11.91
C ASP A 247 -5.41 14.71 12.91
N ALA A 248 -4.81 14.91 14.10
CA ALA A 248 -5.29 15.89 15.07
C ALA A 248 -5.20 17.33 14.54
N ARG A 249 -4.22 17.63 13.67
CA ARG A 249 -4.08 18.94 13.03
C ARG A 249 -5.12 19.13 11.93
N ALA A 250 -5.36 18.12 11.09
CA ALA A 250 -6.41 18.18 10.06
C ALA A 250 -7.81 18.34 10.68
N ASP A 251 -8.09 17.61 11.76
CA ASP A 251 -9.32 17.75 12.54
C ASP A 251 -9.42 19.12 13.22
N ALA A 252 -8.32 19.62 13.80
CA ALA A 252 -8.30 20.96 14.39
C ALA A 252 -8.52 22.06 13.34
N ASP A 253 -7.93 21.93 12.16
CA ASP A 253 -8.10 22.88 11.05
C ASP A 253 -9.51 22.82 10.47
N LEU A 254 -10.09 21.62 10.32
CA LEU A 254 -11.47 21.45 9.91
C LEU A 254 -12.42 22.01 10.95
N TYR A 255 -12.20 21.70 12.23
CA TYR A 255 -12.99 22.22 13.33
C TYR A 255 -12.93 23.75 13.38
N ARG A 256 -11.74 24.33 13.20
CA ARG A 256 -11.56 25.77 13.11
C ARG A 256 -12.31 26.37 11.93
N ARG A 257 -12.20 25.80 10.73
CA ARG A 257 -12.96 26.26 9.54
C ARG A 257 -14.46 26.23 9.80
N VAL A 258 -14.98 25.14 10.36
CA VAL A 258 -16.40 25.04 10.72
C VAL A 258 -16.79 26.14 11.71
N LEU A 259 -15.95 26.46 12.70
CA LEU A 259 -16.22 27.55 13.62
C LEU A 259 -16.17 28.92 12.94
N ASP A 260 -15.19 29.17 12.07
CA ASP A 260 -15.05 30.42 11.32
C ASP A 260 -16.24 30.64 10.37
N ASP A 261 -16.63 29.62 9.60
CA ASP A 261 -17.78 29.65 8.68
C ASP A 261 -19.11 29.91 9.39
N ASN A 262 -19.21 29.52 10.67
CA ASN A 262 -20.39 29.74 11.50
C ASN A 262 -20.27 30.98 12.41
N ALA A 263 -19.26 31.83 12.20
CA ALA A 263 -18.98 33.01 13.04
C ALA A 263 -18.91 32.69 14.54
N ARG A 264 -18.39 31.51 14.89
CA ARG A 264 -18.29 31.00 16.27
C ARG A 264 -16.97 31.36 16.98
N VAL A 265 -16.05 32.05 16.30
CA VAL A 265 -14.74 32.48 16.83
C VAL A 265 -14.72 34.00 16.98
N ALA A 266 -14.41 34.49 18.18
CA ALA A 266 -14.15 35.91 18.40
C ALA A 266 -12.71 36.31 18.05
N PRO A 267 -12.49 37.50 17.44
CA PRO A 267 -11.17 38.08 17.28
C PRO A 267 -10.46 38.29 18.62
N VAL A 268 -9.13 38.31 18.58
CA VAL A 268 -8.29 38.54 19.76
C VAL A 268 -8.63 39.88 20.39
N GLY A 269 -9.02 39.85 21.66
CA GLY A 269 -9.33 41.06 22.44
C GLY A 269 -10.67 41.74 22.10
N ALA A 270 -11.47 41.16 21.19
CA ALA A 270 -12.80 41.66 20.89
C ALA A 270 -13.85 41.08 21.85
N GLU A 271 -14.92 41.84 22.08
CA GLU A 271 -16.09 41.33 22.79
C GLU A 271 -16.76 40.23 21.94
N LEU A 272 -17.21 39.14 22.58
CA LEU A 272 -17.76 37.99 21.88
C LEU A 272 -19.05 38.40 21.16
N PRO A 273 -19.13 38.28 19.81
CA PRO A 273 -20.38 38.52 19.12
C PRO A 273 -21.43 37.48 19.57
N PRO A 274 -22.73 37.83 19.56
CA PRO A 274 -23.79 36.90 19.96
C PRO A 274 -23.67 35.55 19.23
N GLY A 275 -23.48 34.47 20.00
CA GLY A 275 -23.35 33.12 19.47
C GLY A 275 -21.92 32.59 19.33
N ALA A 276 -20.89 33.41 19.50
CA ALA A 276 -19.51 32.91 19.53
C ALA A 276 -19.26 32.03 20.76
N THR A 277 -18.60 30.89 20.54
CA THR A 277 -18.31 29.87 21.56
C THR A 277 -16.82 29.73 21.84
N HIS A 278 -15.97 30.31 21.00
CA HIS A 278 -14.52 30.22 21.07
C HIS A 278 -13.86 31.60 20.92
N SER A 279 -12.68 31.76 21.51
CA SER A 279 -11.79 32.90 21.31
C SER A 279 -10.40 32.42 20.91
N LEU A 280 -9.72 33.19 20.07
CA LEU A 280 -8.29 33.02 19.83
C LEU A 280 -7.52 33.75 20.92
N GLU A 281 -6.68 33.03 21.65
CA GLU A 281 -5.87 33.57 22.75
C GLU A 281 -4.39 33.22 22.53
N PRO A 282 -3.44 34.13 22.85
CA PRO A 282 -2.01 33.80 22.76
C PRO A 282 -1.66 32.64 23.69
N GLY A 283 -0.97 31.65 23.15
CA GLY A 283 -0.41 30.52 23.88
C GLY A 283 0.92 30.88 24.56
N PRO A 284 1.47 29.97 25.38
CA PRO A 284 2.74 30.20 26.09
C PRO A 284 3.93 30.52 25.16
N GLY A 285 3.89 30.05 23.90
CA GLY A 285 4.91 30.32 22.88
C GLY A 285 4.62 31.51 21.97
N GLY A 286 3.56 32.28 22.20
CA GLY A 286 3.12 33.37 21.33
C GLY A 286 2.21 32.94 20.17
N ASP A 287 2.10 31.64 19.88
CA ASP A 287 1.16 31.11 18.89
C ASP A 287 -0.29 31.29 19.34
N MET A 288 -1.19 31.57 18.40
CA MET A 288 -2.62 31.73 18.71
C MET A 288 -3.29 30.38 18.91
N VAL A 289 -3.91 30.17 20.08
CA VAL A 289 -4.60 28.95 20.46
C VAL A 289 -6.10 29.21 20.54
N LEU A 290 -6.89 28.33 19.94
CA LEU A 290 -8.36 28.38 20.04
C LEU A 290 -8.79 27.85 21.41
N ARG A 291 -9.48 28.66 22.21
CA ARG A 291 -10.03 28.26 23.51
C ARG A 291 -11.54 28.36 23.52
N ARG A 292 -12.21 27.30 23.98
CA ARG A 292 -13.65 27.30 24.22
C ARG A 292 -13.94 28.10 25.49
N ARG A 293 -14.74 29.16 25.39
CA ARG A 293 -15.22 29.88 26.58
C ARG A 293 -16.39 29.09 27.18
N ARG A 294 -16.31 28.79 28.47
CA ARG A 294 -17.46 28.25 29.21
C ARG A 294 -18.48 29.37 29.35
N TYR A 295 -19.75 29.08 29.09
CA TYR A 295 -20.82 30.02 29.39
C TYR A 295 -20.79 30.31 30.89
N SER A 296 -20.45 31.54 31.25
CA SER A 296 -20.79 32.06 32.56
C SER A 296 -22.32 32.22 32.56
N ILE A 297 -23.03 31.31 33.20
CA ILE A 297 -24.44 31.50 33.50
C ILE A 297 -24.47 32.65 34.51
N LEU A 298 -24.83 33.84 34.04
CA LEU A 298 -25.22 34.96 34.89
C LEU A 298 -26.64 34.75 35.39
#